data_AF-A0A8J8JR32-F1
#
_entry.id   AF-A0A8J8JR32-F1
#
_cell.length_a   1.000
_cell.length_b   1.000
_cell.length_c   1.000
_cell.angle_alpha   90.00
_cell.angle_beta   90.00
_cell.angle_gamma   90.00
#
_symmetry.space_group_name_H-M   'P 1'
#
loop_
_entity.id
_entity.type
_entity.pdbx_description
1 polymer ?
#
loop_
_entity_poly.entity_id
_entity_poly.type
_entity_poly.pdbx_seq_one_letter_code
_entity_poly.pdbx_strand_id
1 'polypeptide(L)'
;MSLNIPTLHKIAELKTENSSVKTFTFSAKEIAKESKPGQFVMVWDPGIDEIPISIAHASPDGELGLAIADVGDCSHSLHQKHMGDLIGLRGPYGTGFSINGDRICMVAGGYGAAPLRFAAEQAKELNKRVVVLEGAQSSVDLLYVNEFRDLGCDLRVATEDGSQGYKGLVTELLEELLASEEHLDLVLTCGPELMLKRVCELMRKEKIPTQVSVERIIKCSCGACGACDLGGYRVCKDGPVFDAEALESTEFGRWKREKSGKRIPINPNVSTGKEIEFLSTPPVRFTPEYEPLLKTEVCGIDFPNPIANAAGFGVSGMLLYQYAVAGAGSVVTKSIGLQEREGYPNPTFIEIAPQSYVNAMGLPNPGIKNFKLEIEDAKYADVPLILSIMGKSVEECSEVAKIARNYPIDMFEFDASCPHTEFAAVEHNPKLLTSIVKAIKEIVQPKPVAVKISPNVGDPAGLALTAQRAGADAITAINTVMARPVDKTLDIPLLGNPTGYGGKSGKNLTVGGKQIVFTLYEELKIPIIAVGGIFSAQDVIDYARNGARLFQVGSALVSEGLDVFSGMKKGLTEYLKVNGYKNIGELVGEAHRR
;
A
#
# COMPACT_ATOMS: atom_id res chain seq x y z
N MET A 1 -10.61 15.76 9.51
CA MET A 1 -9.42 15.41 8.74
C MET A 1 -9.50 16.10 7.40
N SER A 2 -8.42 16.76 7.03
CA SER A 2 -8.16 17.25 5.67
C SER A 2 -8.19 16.07 4.68
N LEU A 3 -8.49 16.37 3.42
CA LEU A 3 -8.38 15.40 2.33
C LEU A 3 -6.94 14.89 2.25
N ASN A 4 -6.76 13.65 1.80
CA ASN A 4 -5.44 13.10 1.50
C ASN A 4 -4.79 13.76 0.26
N ILE A 5 -4.34 15.01 0.37
CA ILE A 5 -3.77 15.83 -0.70
C ILE A 5 -2.61 16.68 -0.12
N PRO A 6 -1.51 16.89 -0.87
CA PRO A 6 -0.43 17.77 -0.41
C PRO A 6 -0.92 19.22 -0.22
N THR A 7 -0.57 19.83 0.91
CA THR A 7 -0.72 21.27 1.16
C THR A 7 0.65 21.94 1.14
N LEU A 8 0.76 23.14 0.56
CA LEU A 8 2.04 23.82 0.42
C LEU A 8 2.42 24.57 1.69
N HIS A 9 3.66 24.39 2.12
CA HIS A 9 4.27 25.07 3.27
C HIS A 9 5.60 25.69 2.86
N LYS A 10 5.87 26.88 3.40
CA LYS A 10 7.20 27.49 3.27
C LYS A 10 8.16 26.85 4.26
N ILE A 11 9.38 26.59 3.82
CA ILE A 11 10.49 26.22 4.71
C ILE A 11 10.76 27.42 5.63
N ALA A 12 10.56 27.24 6.93
CA ALA A 12 10.79 28.26 7.95
C ALA A 12 12.25 28.30 8.40
N GLU A 13 12.90 27.13 8.51
CA GLU A 13 14.30 27.00 8.91
C GLU A 13 14.93 25.77 8.24
N LEU A 14 16.24 25.86 7.99
CA LEU A 14 17.09 24.75 7.56
C LEU A 14 18.29 24.63 8.49
N LYS A 15 18.45 23.47 9.11
CA LYS A 15 19.59 23.14 9.97
C LYS A 15 20.35 21.95 9.39
N THR A 16 21.62 22.14 9.06
CA THR A 16 22.51 21.03 8.67
C THR A 16 22.91 20.26 9.92
N GLU A 17 22.50 18.99 10.01
CA GLU A 17 22.88 18.13 11.14
C GLU A 17 24.24 17.48 10.89
N ASN A 18 24.43 16.95 9.67
CA ASN A 18 25.71 16.40 9.21
C ASN A 18 25.81 16.46 7.68
N SER A 19 26.79 15.77 7.08
CA SER A 19 27.02 15.76 5.63
C SER A 19 25.89 15.16 4.81
N SER A 20 25.02 14.35 5.42
CA SER A 20 23.94 13.63 4.75
C SER A 20 22.54 14.05 5.22
N VAL A 21 22.38 14.71 6.37
CA VAL A 21 21.07 15.01 6.97
C VAL A 21 20.89 16.51 7.20
N LYS A 22 19.74 17.03 6.78
CA LYS A 22 19.24 18.37 7.12
C LYS A 22 17.89 18.26 7.82
N THR A 23 17.69 19.06 8.86
CA THR A 23 16.38 19.27 9.50
C THR A 23 15.69 20.46 8.83
N PHE A 24 14.47 20.22 8.34
CA PHE A 24 13.58 21.20 7.73
C PHE A 24 12.46 21.53 8.72
N THR A 25 12.28 22.80 9.03
CA THR A 25 11.22 23.27 9.93
C THR A 25 10.13 23.97 9.13
N PHE A 26 8.86 23.71 9.45
CA PHE A 26 7.69 24.28 8.81
C PHE A 26 6.69 24.81 9.84
N SER A 27 5.90 25.81 9.45
CA SER A 27 4.65 26.13 10.14
C SER A 27 3.51 25.33 9.47
N ALA A 28 3.14 24.21 10.08
CA ALA A 28 2.17 23.24 9.58
C ALA A 28 1.20 22.82 10.69
N LYS A 29 0.41 23.79 11.18
CA LYS A 29 -0.41 23.68 12.40
C LYS A 29 -1.31 22.45 12.48
N GLU A 30 -2.00 22.10 11.39
CA GLU A 30 -2.91 20.94 11.39
C GLU A 30 -2.14 19.63 11.54
N ILE A 31 -1.07 19.48 10.76
CA ILE A 31 -0.20 18.30 10.79
C ILE A 31 0.46 18.18 12.16
N ALA A 32 1.14 19.23 12.62
CA ALA A 32 1.89 19.23 13.88
C ALA A 32 1.02 18.86 15.09
N LYS A 33 -0.22 19.38 15.15
CA LYS A 33 -1.14 19.09 16.26
C LYS A 33 -1.62 17.63 16.29
N GLU A 34 -1.72 16.97 15.14
CA GLU A 34 -2.16 15.57 15.04
C GLU A 34 -0.98 14.58 15.14
N SER A 35 0.26 15.06 15.03
CA SER A 35 1.48 14.26 15.02
C SER A 35 1.80 13.62 16.36
N LYS A 36 2.25 12.36 16.29
CA LYS A 36 2.82 11.59 17.39
C LYS A 36 4.21 11.06 17.03
N PRO A 37 5.07 10.73 18.00
CA PRO A 37 6.41 10.24 17.73
C PRO A 37 6.35 8.90 17.00
N GLY A 38 7.22 8.72 16.01
CA GLY A 38 7.22 7.53 15.16
C GLY A 38 6.27 7.60 13.95
N GLN A 39 5.36 8.56 13.88
CA GLN A 39 4.62 8.83 12.64
C GLN A 39 5.49 9.53 11.60
N PHE A 40 5.00 9.55 10.36
CA PHE A 40 5.67 10.18 9.23
C PHE A 40 4.71 11.08 8.45
N VAL A 41 5.26 11.98 7.66
CA VAL A 41 4.52 12.74 6.63
C VAL A 41 5.04 12.37 5.25
N MET A 42 4.22 12.57 4.23
CA MET A 42 4.72 12.55 2.86
C MET A 42 5.18 13.96 2.50
N VAL A 43 6.43 14.08 2.06
CA VAL A 43 7.08 15.33 1.65
C VAL A 43 7.18 15.35 0.13
N TRP A 44 6.42 16.24 -0.49
CA TRP A 44 6.35 16.43 -1.94
C TRP A 44 7.25 17.58 -2.36
N ASP A 45 8.29 17.29 -3.15
CA ASP A 45 9.00 18.31 -3.91
C ASP A 45 8.25 18.54 -5.24
N PRO A 46 7.63 19.72 -5.43
CA PRO A 46 6.75 19.97 -6.57
C PRO A 46 7.37 19.65 -7.93
N GLY A 47 6.73 18.72 -8.66
CA GLY A 47 7.16 18.28 -9.99
C GLY A 47 8.29 17.25 -10.03
N ILE A 48 8.81 16.81 -8.88
CA ILE A 48 9.90 15.82 -8.79
C ILE A 48 9.38 14.47 -8.30
N ASP A 49 9.08 14.35 -7.00
CA ASP A 49 8.61 13.11 -6.36
C ASP A 49 8.06 13.45 -4.96
N GLU A 50 7.50 12.47 -4.27
CA GLU A 50 7.06 12.57 -2.89
C GLU A 50 7.51 11.36 -2.06
N ILE A 51 8.18 11.62 -0.94
CA ILE A 51 8.83 10.60 -0.11
C ILE A 51 8.30 10.62 1.34
N PRO A 52 8.19 9.46 2.01
CA PRO A 52 7.82 9.41 3.43
C PRO A 52 9.00 9.87 4.30
N ILE A 53 8.75 10.79 5.24
CA ILE A 53 9.76 11.30 6.17
C ILE A 53 9.21 11.27 7.59
N SER A 54 9.97 10.64 8.50
CA SER A 54 9.64 10.58 9.92
C SER A 54 9.61 11.97 10.54
N ILE A 55 8.68 12.19 11.46
CA ILE A 55 8.53 13.47 12.16
C ILE A 55 9.56 13.51 13.29
N ALA A 56 10.47 14.48 13.23
CA ALA A 56 11.55 14.67 14.19
C ALA A 56 11.15 15.57 15.36
N HIS A 57 10.18 16.47 15.12
CA HIS A 57 9.61 17.37 16.11
C HIS A 57 8.21 17.80 15.67
N ALA A 58 7.29 17.97 16.62
CA ALA A 58 6.03 18.66 16.38
C ALA A 58 5.57 19.37 17.64
N SER A 59 5.14 20.63 17.50
CA SER A 59 4.73 21.47 18.62
C SER A 59 3.23 21.81 18.58
N PRO A 60 2.60 22.11 19.75
CA PRO A 60 1.20 22.52 19.80
C PRO A 60 0.89 23.85 19.08
N ASP A 61 1.88 24.74 18.93
CA ASP A 61 1.77 26.02 18.21
C ASP A 61 1.92 25.88 16.70
N GLY A 62 2.30 24.69 16.22
CA GLY A 62 2.23 24.31 14.82
C GLY A 62 3.57 24.21 14.10
N GLU A 63 4.67 24.18 14.84
CA GLU A 63 5.99 23.87 14.31
C GLU A 63 6.10 22.39 13.99
N LEU A 64 6.65 22.06 12.82
CA LEU A 64 6.91 20.70 12.37
C LEU A 64 8.35 20.59 11.91
N GLY A 65 9.14 19.73 12.53
CA GLY A 65 10.52 19.44 12.16
C GLY A 65 10.66 18.09 11.48
N LEU A 66 11.29 18.05 10.31
CA LEU A 66 11.50 16.86 9.49
C LEU A 66 12.99 16.67 9.22
N ALA A 67 13.54 15.50 9.58
CA ALA A 67 14.93 15.16 9.29
C ALA A 67 15.01 14.41 7.96
N ILE A 68 15.68 15.00 6.97
CA ILE A 68 15.74 14.44 5.61
C ILE A 68 17.19 14.06 5.30
N ALA A 69 17.43 12.77 5.11
CA ALA A 69 18.71 12.24 4.63
C ALA A 69 18.80 12.32 3.10
N ASP A 70 19.93 12.76 2.56
CA ASP A 70 20.19 12.83 1.12
C ASP A 70 20.62 11.47 0.56
N VAL A 71 19.64 10.65 0.18
CA VAL A 71 19.86 9.25 -0.25
C VAL A 71 19.22 8.89 -1.60
N GLY A 72 18.41 9.77 -2.19
CA GLY A 72 17.79 9.57 -3.50
C GLY A 72 17.39 10.87 -4.18
N ASP A 73 16.94 10.78 -5.43
CA ASP A 73 16.72 11.95 -6.30
C ASP A 73 15.83 13.03 -5.67
N CYS A 74 14.75 12.63 -4.99
CA CYS A 74 13.85 13.55 -4.31
C CYS A 74 14.51 14.26 -3.13
N SER A 75 15.15 13.50 -2.22
CA SER A 75 15.85 14.08 -1.08
C SER A 75 17.01 14.97 -1.53
N HIS A 76 17.70 14.60 -2.60
CA HIS A 76 18.78 15.40 -3.17
C HIS A 76 18.26 16.75 -3.66
N SER A 77 17.11 16.76 -4.35
CA SER A 77 16.44 17.99 -4.78
C SER A 77 16.01 18.85 -3.59
N LEU A 78 15.43 18.24 -2.55
CA LEU A 78 15.05 18.92 -1.30
C LEU A 78 16.27 19.56 -0.62
N HIS A 79 17.44 18.92 -0.64
CA HIS A 79 18.67 19.46 -0.07
C HIS A 79 19.22 20.70 -0.80
N GLN A 80 18.75 21.00 -2.01
CA GLN A 80 19.06 22.22 -2.75
C GLN A 80 18.09 23.39 -2.47
N LYS A 81 17.06 23.17 -1.65
CA LYS A 81 16.07 24.20 -1.30
C LYS A 81 16.62 25.20 -0.28
N HIS A 82 16.01 26.37 -0.26
CA HIS A 82 16.34 27.47 0.63
C HIS A 82 15.15 27.82 1.53
N MET A 83 15.41 28.54 2.63
CA MET A 83 14.36 29.11 3.45
C MET A 83 13.39 29.93 2.59
N GLY A 84 12.10 29.74 2.81
CA GLY A 84 11.02 30.38 2.06
C GLY A 84 10.51 29.60 0.84
N ASP A 85 11.25 28.60 0.35
CA ASP A 85 10.79 27.73 -0.74
C ASP A 85 9.55 26.92 -0.32
N LEU A 86 8.69 26.61 -1.30
CA LEU A 86 7.44 25.87 -1.08
C LEU A 86 7.65 24.37 -1.26
N ILE A 87 7.22 23.61 -0.25
CA ILE A 87 7.20 22.14 -0.22
C ILE A 87 5.79 21.67 0.11
N GLY A 88 5.33 20.59 -0.53
CA GLY A 88 4.05 19.99 -0.21
C GLY A 88 4.18 19.02 0.96
N LEU A 89 3.26 19.10 1.93
CA LEU A 89 3.18 18.17 3.05
C LEU A 89 1.78 17.55 3.10
N ARG A 90 1.69 16.26 3.41
CA ARG A 90 0.44 15.62 3.83
C ARG A 90 0.70 14.54 4.86
N GLY A 91 -0.26 14.33 5.76
CA GLY A 91 -0.13 13.46 6.94
C GLY A 91 -0.66 14.16 8.20
N PRO A 92 -0.27 13.70 9.41
CA PRO A 92 0.62 12.57 9.65
C PRO A 92 -0.02 11.23 9.26
N TYR A 93 0.81 10.23 8.97
CA TYR A 93 0.38 8.87 8.64
C TYR A 93 0.92 7.86 9.64
N GLY A 94 0.22 6.73 9.68
CA GLY A 94 0.63 5.58 10.46
C GLY A 94 0.37 5.69 11.97
N THR A 95 0.98 4.79 12.72
CA THR A 95 0.96 4.64 14.16
C THR A 95 2.22 5.24 14.78
N GLY A 96 2.11 5.73 16.01
CA GLY A 96 3.23 6.27 16.77
C GLY A 96 3.62 5.39 17.95
N PHE A 97 4.74 5.71 18.57
CA PHE A 97 5.19 5.08 19.81
C PHE A 97 4.21 5.33 20.96
N SER A 98 3.97 4.29 21.74
CA SER A 98 3.25 4.36 23.02
C SER A 98 4.26 4.44 24.16
N ILE A 99 4.36 5.60 24.80
CA ILE A 99 5.34 5.89 25.86
C ILE A 99 4.77 5.41 27.21
N ASN A 100 5.15 4.20 27.61
CA ASN A 100 4.71 3.55 28.84
C ASN A 100 5.91 3.19 29.73
N GLY A 101 5.65 2.90 31.02
CA GLY A 101 6.71 2.62 32.00
C GLY A 101 7.32 3.88 32.61
N ASP A 102 8.41 3.72 33.37
CA ASP A 102 9.15 4.82 34.01
C ASP A 102 10.54 5.00 33.39
N ARG A 103 11.27 3.90 33.15
CA ARG A 103 12.61 3.90 32.54
C ARG A 103 12.56 3.31 31.13
N ILE A 104 12.76 4.18 30.13
CA ILE A 104 12.63 3.87 28.71
C ILE A 104 14.02 3.94 28.06
N CYS A 105 14.38 2.91 27.31
CA CYS A 105 15.58 2.92 26.47
C CYS A 105 15.20 3.16 25.00
N MET A 106 15.89 4.10 24.35
CA MET A 106 15.72 4.40 22.93
C MET A 106 16.98 3.99 22.19
N VAL A 107 16.88 3.10 21.22
CA VAL A 107 18.02 2.58 20.45
C VAL A 107 17.92 3.05 19.01
N ALA A 108 18.76 4.02 18.67
CA ALA A 108 18.81 4.69 17.38
C ALA A 108 19.99 4.22 16.52
N GLY A 109 19.78 4.10 15.21
CA GLY A 109 20.84 3.91 14.23
C GLY A 109 20.70 4.86 13.04
N GLY A 110 21.75 5.64 12.75
CA GLY A 110 21.75 6.63 11.66
C GLY A 110 20.60 7.64 11.78
N TYR A 111 19.93 7.93 10.66
CA TYR A 111 18.77 8.85 10.65
C TYR A 111 17.54 8.32 11.41
N GLY A 112 17.55 7.08 11.92
CA GLY A 112 16.55 6.58 12.86
C GLY A 112 16.50 7.34 14.19
N ALA A 113 17.51 8.17 14.50
CA ALA A 113 17.49 9.08 15.64
C ALA A 113 16.35 10.12 15.57
N ALA A 114 15.90 10.50 14.38
CA ALA A 114 14.88 11.54 14.19
C ALA A 114 13.53 11.25 14.88
N PRO A 115 12.83 10.14 14.60
CA PRO A 115 11.58 9.82 15.32
C PRO A 115 11.78 9.57 16.82
N LEU A 116 12.99 9.15 17.24
CA LEU A 116 13.31 8.93 18.64
C LEU A 116 13.61 10.22 19.41
N ARG A 117 14.10 11.27 18.73
CA ARG A 117 14.17 12.62 19.30
C ARG A 117 12.79 13.10 19.72
N PHE A 118 11.80 13.03 18.83
CA PHE A 118 10.43 13.41 19.17
C PHE A 118 9.85 12.55 20.31
N ALA A 119 10.18 11.25 20.33
CA ALA A 119 9.75 10.36 21.41
C ALA A 119 10.40 10.74 22.75
N ALA A 120 11.68 11.14 22.74
CA ALA A 120 12.40 11.58 23.94
C ALA A 120 11.81 12.87 24.50
N GLU A 121 11.49 13.85 23.65
CA GLU A 121 10.80 15.09 24.04
C GLU A 121 9.49 14.77 24.80
N GLN A 122 8.61 13.95 24.21
CA GLN A 122 7.36 13.55 24.87
C GLN A 122 7.56 12.72 26.14
N ALA A 123 8.53 11.80 26.15
CA ALA A 123 8.83 11.02 27.34
C ALA A 123 9.31 11.92 28.49
N LYS A 124 10.09 12.96 28.19
CA LYS A 124 10.55 13.94 29.19
C LYS A 124 9.43 14.82 29.71
N GLU A 125 8.52 15.27 28.86
CA GLU A 125 7.30 15.98 29.29
C GLU A 125 6.44 15.12 30.24
N LEU A 126 6.43 13.81 30.03
CA LEU A 126 5.78 12.82 30.89
C LEU A 126 6.62 12.41 32.11
N ASN A 127 7.71 13.12 32.41
CA ASN A 127 8.62 12.89 33.53
C ASN A 127 9.25 11.48 33.55
N LYS A 128 9.53 10.89 32.39
CA LYS A 128 10.17 9.57 32.27
C LYS A 128 11.69 9.66 32.36
N ARG A 129 12.31 8.58 32.85
CA ARG A 129 13.76 8.38 32.80
C ARG A 129 14.12 7.80 31.44
N VAL A 130 14.78 8.59 30.60
CA VAL A 130 15.12 8.20 29.23
C VAL A 130 16.61 7.92 29.11
N VAL A 131 16.97 6.74 28.65
CA VAL A 131 18.31 6.37 28.18
C VAL A 131 18.27 6.34 26.66
N VAL A 132 19.21 7.01 26.00
CA VAL A 132 19.33 6.99 24.54
C VAL A 132 20.64 6.33 24.19
N LEU A 133 20.57 5.26 23.39
CA LEU A 133 21.70 4.60 22.76
C LEU A 133 21.71 4.98 21.29
N GLU A 134 22.72 5.73 20.86
CA GLU A 134 22.83 6.18 19.48
C GLU A 134 24.03 5.54 18.78
N GLY A 135 23.77 4.86 17.67
CA GLY A 135 24.77 4.21 16.82
C GLY A 135 24.99 4.94 15.51
N ALA A 136 26.25 5.13 15.14
CA ALA A 136 26.63 5.62 13.82
C ALA A 136 27.97 5.04 13.35
N GLN A 137 28.33 5.23 12.08
CA GLN A 137 29.62 4.77 11.56
C GLN A 137 30.78 5.55 12.20
N SER A 138 30.62 6.88 12.28
CA SER A 138 31.56 7.78 12.93
C SER A 138 30.84 8.87 13.72
N SER A 139 31.60 9.64 14.50
CA SER A 139 31.10 10.75 15.33
C SER A 139 30.43 11.87 14.52
N VAL A 140 30.81 12.07 13.26
CA VAL A 140 30.19 13.08 12.40
C VAL A 140 28.83 12.66 11.86
N ASP A 141 28.49 11.37 11.97
CA ASP A 141 27.23 10.82 11.50
C ASP A 141 26.15 10.79 12.60
N LEU A 142 26.53 11.04 13.86
CA LEU A 142 25.61 11.17 14.99
C LEU A 142 24.66 12.37 14.80
N LEU A 143 23.43 12.26 15.28
CA LEU A 143 22.35 13.23 15.18
C LEU A 143 21.82 13.58 16.57
N TYR A 144 21.52 14.86 16.80
CA TYR A 144 20.80 15.32 18.00
C TYR A 144 21.52 15.04 19.34
N VAL A 145 22.83 14.74 19.32
CA VAL A 145 23.64 14.47 20.53
C VAL A 145 23.48 15.54 21.61
N ASN A 146 23.54 16.82 21.24
CA ASN A 146 23.37 17.92 22.20
C ASN A 146 21.91 18.05 22.64
N GLU A 147 20.97 17.89 21.73
CA GLU A 147 19.54 18.03 22.01
C GLU A 147 19.06 16.93 22.98
N PHE A 148 19.51 15.68 22.84
CA PHE A 148 19.23 14.64 23.82
C PHE A 148 19.80 14.96 25.21
N ARG A 149 21.01 15.55 25.28
CA ARG A 149 21.61 15.98 26.55
C ARG A 149 20.84 17.16 27.17
N ASP A 150 20.42 18.11 26.36
CA ASP A 150 19.68 19.30 26.80
C ASP A 150 18.27 18.92 27.30
N LEU A 151 17.66 17.88 26.71
CA LEU A 151 16.44 17.24 27.22
C LEU A 151 16.67 16.46 28.53
N GLY A 152 17.92 16.29 28.96
CA GLY A 152 18.32 15.56 30.18
C GLY A 152 18.28 14.04 30.02
N CYS A 153 18.37 13.50 28.81
CA CYS A 153 18.49 12.06 28.59
C CYS A 153 19.87 11.53 29.02
N ASP A 154 19.92 10.29 29.53
CA ASP A 154 21.17 9.54 29.68
C ASP A 154 21.62 9.07 28.28
N LEU A 155 22.38 9.91 27.58
CA LEU A 155 22.86 9.63 26.24
C LEU A 155 24.18 8.85 26.28
N ARG A 156 24.19 7.68 25.64
CA ARG A 156 25.38 6.87 25.39
C ARG A 156 25.49 6.63 23.89
N VAL A 157 26.68 6.80 23.33
CA VAL A 157 26.91 6.69 21.89
C VAL A 157 27.86 5.55 21.57
N ALA A 158 27.65 4.91 20.42
CA ALA A 158 28.52 3.90 19.85
C ALA A 158 28.90 4.31 18.41
N THR A 159 30.20 4.28 18.12
CA THR A 159 30.73 4.53 16.77
C THR A 159 31.54 3.32 16.31
N GLU A 160 31.30 2.88 15.07
CA GLU A 160 32.01 1.71 14.53
C GLU A 160 33.53 1.95 14.43
N ASP A 161 33.93 3.17 14.08
CA ASP A 161 35.33 3.57 14.00
C ASP A 161 35.97 3.90 15.37
N GLY A 162 35.16 4.06 16.43
CA GLY A 162 35.58 4.44 17.77
C GLY A 162 35.91 5.93 17.94
N SER A 163 35.48 6.79 17.03
CA SER A 163 35.71 8.23 17.10
C SER A 163 34.95 8.93 18.24
N GLN A 164 33.87 8.34 18.76
CA GLN A 164 33.17 8.80 19.96
C GLN A 164 32.46 7.67 20.71
N GLY A 165 32.57 7.65 22.03
CA GLY A 165 31.87 6.68 22.90
C GLY A 165 32.39 5.25 22.77
N TYR A 166 31.48 4.28 22.79
CA TYR A 166 31.80 2.86 22.65
C TYR A 166 32.26 2.55 21.22
N LYS A 167 33.36 1.81 21.07
CA LYS A 167 33.86 1.39 19.76
C LYS A 167 33.19 0.09 19.34
N GLY A 168 32.24 0.17 18.40
CA GLY A 168 31.50 -0.97 17.88
C GLY A 168 30.05 -0.62 17.57
N LEU A 169 29.19 -1.63 17.53
CA LEU A 169 27.77 -1.46 17.20
C LEU A 169 26.95 -1.01 18.41
N VAL A 170 25.91 -0.21 18.18
CA VAL A 170 24.97 0.20 19.24
C VAL A 170 24.26 -0.99 19.92
N THR A 171 24.13 -2.11 19.22
CA THR A 171 23.58 -3.34 19.79
C THR A 171 24.53 -4.02 20.78
N GLU A 172 25.84 -3.82 20.66
CA GLU A 172 26.83 -4.27 21.66
C GLU A 172 26.79 -3.36 22.88
N LEU A 173 26.68 -2.05 22.68
CA LEU A 173 26.46 -1.09 23.78
C LEU A 173 25.15 -1.36 24.54
N LEU A 174 24.10 -1.80 23.84
CA LEU A 174 22.86 -2.26 24.47
C LEU A 174 23.09 -3.51 25.32
N GLU A 175 23.91 -4.46 24.89
CA GLU A 175 24.28 -5.62 25.70
C GLU A 175 25.01 -5.23 26.99
N GLU A 176 25.92 -4.25 26.91
CA GLU A 176 26.60 -3.72 28.11
C GLU A 176 25.62 -3.07 29.10
N LEU A 177 24.63 -2.31 28.59
CA LEU A 177 23.58 -1.73 29.42
C LEU A 177 22.72 -2.80 30.10
N LEU A 178 22.39 -3.89 29.41
CA LEU A 178 21.61 -4.98 30.00
C LEU A 178 22.45 -5.75 31.04
N ALA A 179 23.76 -5.88 30.81
CA ALA A 179 24.67 -6.56 31.72
C ALA A 179 24.90 -5.78 33.04
N SER A 180 24.62 -4.48 33.09
CA SER A 180 24.71 -3.69 34.32
C SER A 180 23.53 -3.92 35.29
N GLU A 181 22.61 -4.86 34.98
CA GLU A 181 21.39 -5.17 35.74
C GLU A 181 20.45 -3.97 35.94
N GLU A 182 20.55 -2.95 35.07
CA GLU A 182 19.63 -1.82 35.06
C GLU A 182 18.26 -2.25 34.52
N HIS A 183 17.21 -2.12 35.33
CA HIS A 183 15.86 -2.45 34.91
C HIS A 183 15.33 -1.46 33.85
N LEU A 184 14.81 -1.97 32.74
CA LEU A 184 14.13 -1.20 31.68
C LEU A 184 12.67 -1.64 31.57
N ASP A 185 11.75 -0.68 31.50
CA ASP A 185 10.32 -0.97 31.34
C ASP A 185 9.91 -1.14 29.87
N LEU A 186 10.61 -0.45 28.96
CA LEU A 186 10.27 -0.36 27.54
C LEU A 186 11.50 0.01 26.69
N VAL A 187 11.60 -0.62 25.51
CA VAL A 187 12.55 -0.21 24.46
C VAL A 187 11.82 0.33 23.23
N LEU A 188 12.27 1.48 22.73
CA LEU A 188 11.86 2.04 21.45
C LEU A 188 13.05 1.98 20.49
N THR A 189 12.86 1.54 19.25
CA THR A 189 14.00 1.44 18.32
C THR A 189 13.64 1.83 16.88
N CYS A 190 14.58 2.52 16.23
CA CYS A 190 14.47 2.94 14.83
C CYS A 190 15.87 3.06 14.20
N GLY A 191 16.01 2.61 12.95
CA GLY A 191 17.29 2.52 12.24
C GLY A 191 17.35 1.34 11.27
N PRO A 192 18.56 0.91 10.87
CA PRO A 192 18.74 -0.18 9.91
C PRO A 192 18.06 -1.49 10.35
N GLU A 193 17.37 -2.18 9.45
CA GLU A 193 16.51 -3.32 9.81
C GLU A 193 17.25 -4.48 10.50
N LEU A 194 18.52 -4.71 10.18
CA LEU A 194 19.34 -5.73 10.87
C LEU A 194 19.68 -5.33 12.31
N MET A 195 19.85 -4.03 12.58
CA MET A 195 19.99 -3.50 13.93
C MET A 195 18.67 -3.71 14.70
N LEU A 196 17.54 -3.34 14.09
CA LEU A 196 16.22 -3.53 14.70
C LEU A 196 15.95 -4.99 15.06
N LYS A 197 16.28 -5.92 14.15
CA LYS A 197 16.18 -7.36 14.39
C LYS A 197 17.03 -7.79 15.60
N ARG A 198 18.28 -7.31 15.68
CA ARG A 198 19.17 -7.63 16.80
C ARG A 198 18.63 -7.10 18.13
N VAL A 199 18.09 -5.88 18.15
CA VAL A 199 17.42 -5.32 19.35
C VAL A 199 16.26 -6.21 19.76
N CYS A 200 15.38 -6.62 18.84
CA CYS A 200 14.26 -7.52 19.14
C CYS A 200 14.72 -8.85 19.75
N GLU A 201 15.79 -9.44 19.22
CA GLU A 201 16.35 -10.70 19.74
C GLU A 201 16.87 -10.55 21.18
N LEU A 202 17.59 -9.46 21.46
CA LEU A 202 18.09 -9.16 22.80
C LEU A 202 16.94 -8.93 23.79
N MET A 203 15.95 -8.11 23.41
CA MET A 203 14.83 -7.78 24.29
C MET A 203 13.92 -8.98 24.56
N ARG A 204 13.75 -9.89 23.59
CA ARG A 204 13.02 -11.15 23.79
C ARG A 204 13.66 -12.00 24.89
N LYS A 205 15.00 -12.08 24.91
CA LYS A 205 15.75 -12.85 25.92
C LYS A 205 15.52 -12.27 27.32
N GLU A 206 15.54 -10.95 27.44
CA GLU A 206 15.35 -10.23 28.70
C GLU A 206 13.86 -10.00 29.05
N LYS A 207 12.94 -10.36 28.14
CA LYS A 207 11.48 -10.17 28.26
C LYS A 207 11.07 -8.70 28.47
N ILE A 208 11.75 -7.78 27.79
CA ILE A 208 11.45 -6.35 27.86
C ILE A 208 10.53 -5.97 26.67
N PRO A 209 9.37 -5.33 26.92
CA PRO A 209 8.51 -4.82 25.85
C PRO A 209 9.28 -3.92 24.88
N THR A 210 9.05 -4.11 23.58
CA THR A 210 9.82 -3.40 22.54
C THR A 210 8.91 -2.94 21.42
N GLN A 211 8.99 -1.67 21.06
CA GLN A 211 8.36 -1.08 19.89
C GLN A 211 9.40 -0.69 18.85
N VAL A 212 9.12 -1.01 17.59
CA VAL A 212 10.04 -0.94 16.46
C VAL A 212 9.42 -0.08 15.37
N SER A 213 10.10 0.97 14.94
CA SER A 213 9.71 1.74 13.74
C SER A 213 10.38 1.14 12.50
N VAL A 214 9.56 0.61 11.59
CA VAL A 214 10.01 -0.14 10.40
C VAL A 214 9.79 0.66 9.12
N GLU A 215 10.81 0.73 8.28
CA GLU A 215 10.74 1.39 6.97
C GLU A 215 10.36 0.42 5.85
N ARG A 216 9.46 0.85 4.95
CA ARG A 216 9.10 0.16 3.71
C ARG A 216 8.86 1.19 2.59
N ILE A 217 8.76 0.72 1.34
CA ILE A 217 8.36 1.57 0.22
C ILE A 217 6.91 2.03 0.39
N ILE A 218 6.68 3.33 0.55
CA ILE A 218 5.34 3.93 0.65
C ILE A 218 5.03 4.70 -0.63
N LYS A 219 3.86 4.43 -1.22
CA LYS A 219 3.38 5.12 -2.44
C LYS A 219 2.07 5.85 -2.21
N CYS A 220 1.01 5.12 -1.87
CA CYS A 220 -0.31 5.71 -1.70
C CYS A 220 -0.53 6.37 -0.33
N SER A 221 0.26 5.99 0.69
CA SER A 221 0.11 6.32 2.11
C SER A 221 -1.28 6.19 2.74
N CYS A 222 -2.21 5.50 2.07
CA CYS A 222 -3.56 5.26 2.54
C CYS A 222 -3.93 3.76 2.65
N GLY A 223 -2.94 2.87 2.56
CA GLY A 223 -3.13 1.42 2.65
C GLY A 223 -3.70 0.73 1.40
N ALA A 224 -3.92 1.46 0.30
CA ALA A 224 -4.56 0.92 -0.91
C ALA A 224 -3.68 -0.06 -1.72
N CYS A 225 -2.41 0.28 -1.96
CA CYS A 225 -1.62 -0.42 -2.99
C CYS A 225 -0.89 -1.67 -2.50
N GLY A 226 -0.62 -1.79 -1.20
CA GLY A 226 0.16 -2.89 -0.62
C GLY A 226 1.66 -2.88 -0.93
N ALA A 227 2.23 -1.79 -1.47
CA ALA A 227 3.67 -1.70 -1.72
C ALA A 227 4.49 -1.71 -0.42
N CYS A 228 3.92 -1.16 0.65
CA CYS A 228 4.51 -1.10 1.98
C CYS A 228 4.14 -2.31 2.85
N ASP A 229 3.66 -3.40 2.26
CA ASP A 229 3.20 -4.57 3.00
C ASP A 229 4.35 -5.25 3.76
N LEU A 230 4.05 -5.66 4.99
CA LEU A 230 4.91 -6.42 5.89
C LEU A 230 4.05 -7.49 6.57
N GLY A 231 4.08 -8.73 6.08
CA GLY A 231 3.30 -9.85 6.63
C GLY A 231 1.78 -9.64 6.59
N GLY A 232 1.27 -8.82 5.67
CA GLY A 232 -0.14 -8.39 5.62
C GLY A 232 -0.43 -7.06 6.31
N TYR A 233 0.52 -6.50 7.07
CA TYR A 233 0.40 -5.15 7.63
C TYR A 233 0.76 -4.10 6.59
N ARG A 234 -0.09 -3.08 6.43
CA ARG A 234 0.19 -1.93 5.55
C ARG A 234 0.95 -0.89 6.37
N VAL A 235 2.28 -0.88 6.30
CA VAL A 235 3.14 0.02 7.11
C VAL A 235 2.69 1.49 7.09
N CYS A 236 2.13 2.02 6.00
CA CYS A 236 1.62 3.39 5.97
C CYS A 236 0.33 3.67 6.78
N LYS A 237 -0.38 2.63 7.23
CA LYS A 237 -1.66 2.71 7.97
C LYS A 237 -1.59 1.97 9.31
N ASP A 238 -1.05 0.77 9.30
CA ASP A 238 -0.96 -0.13 10.46
C ASP A 238 0.39 -0.01 11.20
N GLY A 239 1.40 0.59 10.55
CA GLY A 239 2.70 0.94 11.12
C GLY A 239 2.95 2.44 11.00
N PRO A 240 4.20 2.95 11.03
CA PRO A 240 5.45 2.19 10.97
C PRO A 240 5.89 1.63 12.32
N VAL A 241 5.28 2.06 13.42
CA VAL A 241 5.58 1.55 14.75
C VAL A 241 4.79 0.28 15.03
N PHE A 242 5.49 -0.81 15.32
CA PHE A 242 4.94 -2.11 15.68
C PHE A 242 5.55 -2.60 16.99
N ASP A 243 4.79 -3.38 17.77
CA ASP A 243 5.38 -4.21 18.81
C ASP A 243 6.24 -5.31 18.18
N ALA A 244 7.39 -5.61 18.79
CA ALA A 244 8.35 -6.59 18.27
C ALA A 244 7.73 -7.98 18.05
N GLU A 245 6.78 -8.39 18.90
CA GLU A 245 6.06 -9.66 18.78
C GLU A 245 5.26 -9.75 17.48
N ALA A 246 4.62 -8.65 17.05
CA ALA A 246 3.83 -8.62 15.81
C ALA A 246 4.69 -8.83 14.55
N LEU A 247 6.00 -8.56 14.63
CA LEU A 247 6.94 -8.70 13.53
C LEU A 247 7.47 -10.13 13.37
N GLU A 248 7.36 -10.99 14.40
CA GLU A 248 7.91 -12.35 14.39
C GLU A 248 7.29 -13.24 13.31
N SER A 249 6.00 -13.02 13.01
CA SER A 249 5.26 -13.74 11.99
C SER A 249 5.37 -13.11 10.60
N THR A 250 6.37 -12.24 10.36
CA THR A 250 6.51 -11.47 9.09
C THR A 250 7.87 -11.68 8.45
N GLU A 251 8.08 -11.12 7.25
CA GLU A 251 9.37 -11.09 6.55
C GLU A 251 10.45 -10.19 7.18
N PHE A 252 10.13 -9.50 8.28
CA PHE A 252 11.03 -8.61 9.01
C PHE A 252 12.41 -9.23 9.27
N GLY A 253 13.46 -8.52 8.90
CA GLY A 253 14.85 -8.95 9.05
C GLY A 253 15.27 -10.09 8.14
N ARG A 254 14.48 -10.42 7.10
CA ARG A 254 14.79 -11.45 6.08
C ARG A 254 14.84 -10.85 4.68
N TRP A 255 13.72 -10.31 4.21
CA TRP A 255 13.61 -9.68 2.89
C TRP A 255 12.63 -8.49 2.91
N LYS A 256 12.70 -7.64 1.89
CA LYS A 256 11.79 -6.49 1.67
C LYS A 256 11.40 -6.38 0.20
N ARG A 257 10.48 -5.47 -0.12
CA ARG A 257 10.07 -5.17 -1.49
C ARG A 257 10.72 -3.88 -2.02
N GLU A 258 11.12 -3.90 -3.28
CA GLU A 258 11.54 -2.70 -4.03
C GLU A 258 10.34 -1.92 -4.57
N LYS A 259 10.59 -0.78 -5.24
CA LYS A 259 9.53 0.04 -5.87
C LYS A 259 8.65 -0.77 -6.83
N SER A 260 9.19 -1.78 -7.52
CA SER A 260 8.41 -2.65 -8.39
C SER A 260 7.53 -3.65 -7.64
N GLY A 261 7.76 -3.86 -6.34
CA GLY A 261 7.16 -4.95 -5.56
C GLY A 261 8.00 -6.23 -5.57
N LYS A 262 9.16 -6.23 -6.24
CA LYS A 262 10.08 -7.39 -6.25
C LYS A 262 10.66 -7.60 -4.86
N ARG A 263 10.70 -8.85 -4.42
CA ARG A 263 11.32 -9.25 -3.14
C ARG A 263 12.85 -9.28 -3.28
N ILE A 264 13.54 -8.64 -2.35
CA ILE A 264 15.00 -8.56 -2.25
C ILE A 264 15.45 -8.83 -0.81
N PRO A 265 16.65 -9.39 -0.59
CA PRO A 265 17.12 -9.66 0.77
C PRO A 265 17.41 -8.36 1.52
N ILE A 266 17.26 -8.38 2.85
CA ILE A 266 17.69 -7.25 3.70
C ILE A 266 19.21 -7.10 3.66
N ASN A 267 19.95 -8.23 3.69
CA ASN A 267 21.40 -8.24 3.60
C ASN A 267 21.83 -8.70 2.19
N PRO A 268 22.36 -7.80 1.34
CA PRO A 268 22.80 -8.15 -0.01
C PRO A 268 24.09 -8.99 -0.03
N ASN A 269 24.85 -9.02 1.07
CA ASN A 269 26.14 -9.72 1.18
C ASN A 269 26.02 -11.18 1.64
N VAL A 270 24.81 -11.67 1.92
CA VAL A 270 24.58 -13.10 2.16
C VAL A 270 24.76 -13.82 0.82
N SER A 271 25.96 -14.34 0.61
CA SER A 271 26.33 -15.09 -0.58
C SER A 271 25.42 -16.31 -0.76
N THR A 272 25.18 -16.60 -2.03
CA THR A 272 24.32 -17.59 -2.68
C THR A 272 24.53 -19.06 -2.28
N GLY A 273 25.12 -19.35 -1.12
CA GLY A 273 25.36 -20.70 -0.60
C GLY A 273 24.22 -21.28 0.27
N LYS A 274 23.31 -20.44 0.79
CA LYS A 274 22.00 -20.84 1.32
C LYS A 274 20.96 -20.06 0.55
N GLU A 275 20.05 -20.73 -0.16
CA GLU A 275 18.96 -20.06 -0.86
C GLU A 275 18.19 -19.17 0.13
N ILE A 276 18.16 -17.86 -0.15
CA ILE A 276 17.35 -16.94 0.64
C ILE A 276 15.90 -17.28 0.33
N GLU A 277 15.19 -17.79 1.33
CA GLU A 277 13.77 -18.10 1.21
C GLU A 277 12.97 -16.79 1.19
N PHE A 278 12.49 -16.42 0.00
CA PHE A 278 11.63 -15.25 -0.20
C PHE A 278 10.16 -15.53 0.10
N LEU A 279 9.80 -16.75 0.51
CA LEU A 279 8.44 -17.05 0.95
C LEU A 279 8.12 -16.27 2.23
N SER A 280 6.86 -15.86 2.37
CA SER A 280 6.38 -15.26 3.61
C SER A 280 6.32 -16.34 4.70
N THR A 281 6.30 -15.93 5.97
CA THR A 281 5.93 -16.88 7.03
C THR A 281 4.53 -17.41 6.74
N PRO A 282 4.33 -18.72 6.57
CA PRO A 282 3.03 -19.28 6.25
C PRO A 282 1.99 -18.87 7.30
N PRO A 283 0.90 -18.17 6.94
CA PRO A 283 -0.20 -17.94 7.85
C PRO A 283 -0.99 -19.24 8.07
N VAL A 284 -1.92 -19.20 9.03
CA VAL A 284 -2.92 -20.26 9.17
C VAL A 284 -3.74 -20.34 7.87
N ARG A 285 -3.96 -21.54 7.35
CA ARG A 285 -4.81 -21.72 6.16
C ARG A 285 -6.24 -21.26 6.48
N PHE A 286 -6.79 -20.41 5.63
CA PHE A 286 -8.13 -19.86 5.79
C PHE A 286 -9.09 -20.49 4.78
N THR A 287 -10.22 -21.00 5.26
CA THR A 287 -11.33 -21.46 4.42
C THR A 287 -12.58 -20.67 4.79
N PRO A 288 -13.26 -20.03 3.81
CA PRO A 288 -14.47 -19.26 4.10
C PRO A 288 -15.62 -20.16 4.56
N GLU A 289 -16.48 -19.62 5.43
CA GLU A 289 -17.72 -20.29 5.83
C GLU A 289 -18.68 -20.47 4.64
N TYR A 290 -19.54 -21.49 4.71
CA TYR A 290 -20.54 -21.73 3.68
C TYR A 290 -21.71 -20.74 3.79
N GLU A 291 -21.89 -19.91 2.76
CA GLU A 291 -22.90 -18.85 2.71
C GLU A 291 -23.90 -19.07 1.56
N PRO A 292 -24.94 -19.91 1.73
CA PRO A 292 -25.81 -20.32 0.61
C PRO A 292 -26.55 -19.15 -0.06
N LEU A 293 -26.86 -18.08 0.68
CA LEU A 293 -27.54 -16.90 0.14
C LEU A 293 -26.63 -16.05 -0.75
N LEU A 294 -25.32 -16.08 -0.51
CA LEU A 294 -24.34 -15.24 -1.22
C LEU A 294 -23.52 -16.03 -2.25
N LYS A 295 -23.46 -17.37 -2.13
CA LYS A 295 -22.76 -18.23 -3.09
C LYS A 295 -23.19 -17.90 -4.51
N THR A 296 -22.22 -17.72 -5.41
CA THR A 296 -22.47 -17.48 -6.83
C THR A 296 -21.53 -18.30 -7.70
N GLU A 297 -22.01 -18.72 -8.85
CA GLU A 297 -21.19 -19.36 -9.89
C GLU A 297 -21.00 -18.35 -11.04
N VAL A 298 -19.74 -18.17 -11.45
CA VAL A 298 -19.38 -17.36 -12.62
C VAL A 298 -18.28 -18.07 -13.41
N CYS A 299 -18.54 -18.28 -14.71
CA CYS A 299 -17.60 -18.90 -15.66
C CYS A 299 -17.08 -20.29 -15.24
N GLY A 300 -17.93 -21.08 -14.56
CA GLY A 300 -17.61 -22.40 -14.04
C GLY A 300 -16.89 -22.38 -12.69
N ILE A 301 -16.72 -21.22 -12.06
CA ILE A 301 -16.03 -21.06 -10.78
C ILE A 301 -17.06 -20.80 -9.68
N ASP A 302 -16.97 -21.57 -8.60
CA ASP A 302 -17.77 -21.38 -7.39
C ASP A 302 -17.13 -20.31 -6.50
N PHE A 303 -17.85 -19.22 -6.27
CA PHE A 303 -17.47 -18.16 -5.33
C PHE A 303 -18.30 -18.31 -4.05
N PRO A 304 -17.67 -18.36 -2.85
CA PRO A 304 -18.38 -18.47 -1.58
C PRO A 304 -19.32 -17.28 -1.32
N ASN A 305 -18.93 -16.09 -1.80
CA ASN A 305 -19.76 -14.90 -1.89
C ASN A 305 -19.25 -14.04 -3.08
N PRO A 306 -20.01 -13.04 -3.56
CA PRO A 306 -19.74 -12.41 -4.85
C PRO A 306 -18.78 -11.21 -4.74
N ILE A 307 -18.20 -10.96 -3.57
CA ILE A 307 -17.41 -9.76 -3.29
C ILE A 307 -15.92 -10.07 -3.46
N ALA A 308 -15.19 -9.15 -4.09
CA ALA A 308 -13.75 -9.21 -4.25
C ALA A 308 -13.12 -7.83 -4.02
N ASN A 309 -11.79 -7.75 -3.87
CA ASN A 309 -11.10 -6.48 -4.05
C ASN A 309 -10.99 -6.13 -5.55
N ALA A 310 -10.81 -4.84 -5.88
CA ALA A 310 -10.52 -4.41 -7.25
C ALA A 310 -9.05 -4.57 -7.60
N ALA A 311 -8.78 -5.01 -8.84
CA ALA A 311 -7.40 -5.07 -9.35
C ALA A 311 -6.69 -3.73 -9.14
N GLY A 312 -5.46 -3.78 -8.64
CA GLY A 312 -4.69 -2.59 -8.28
C GLY A 312 -4.65 -2.28 -6.78
N PHE A 313 -5.66 -2.72 -6.02
CA PHE A 313 -5.68 -2.60 -4.57
C PHE A 313 -5.00 -3.81 -3.93
N GLY A 314 -3.67 -3.93 -4.07
CA GLY A 314 -2.89 -5.00 -3.45
C GLY A 314 -1.92 -5.68 -4.41
N VAL A 315 -0.63 -5.41 -4.23
CA VAL A 315 0.48 -6.15 -4.89
C VAL A 315 0.99 -7.32 -4.04
N SER A 316 0.75 -7.31 -2.72
CA SER A 316 1.18 -8.37 -1.80
C SER A 316 0.16 -9.50 -1.71
N GLY A 317 0.63 -10.74 -1.81
CA GLY A 317 -0.15 -11.95 -1.57
C GLY A 317 -0.68 -12.04 -0.14
N MET A 318 0.11 -11.59 0.84
CA MET A 318 -0.32 -11.55 2.24
C MET A 318 -1.44 -10.53 2.48
N LEU A 319 -1.43 -9.40 1.77
CA LEU A 319 -2.54 -8.45 1.80
C LEU A 319 -3.81 -9.04 1.15
N LEU A 320 -3.67 -9.77 0.04
CA LEU A 320 -4.81 -10.47 -0.57
C LEU A 320 -5.37 -11.54 0.38
N TYR A 321 -4.50 -12.30 1.04
CA TYR A 321 -4.89 -13.23 2.09
C TYR A 321 -5.72 -12.52 3.20
N GLN A 322 -5.28 -11.36 3.67
CA GLN A 322 -6.02 -10.56 4.67
C GLN A 322 -7.39 -10.12 4.17
N TYR A 323 -7.55 -9.82 2.87
CA TYR A 323 -8.88 -9.51 2.31
C TYR A 323 -9.82 -10.70 2.36
N ALA A 324 -9.33 -11.90 2.03
CA ALA A 324 -10.12 -13.12 2.12
C ALA A 324 -10.56 -13.38 3.57
N VAL A 325 -9.63 -13.28 4.53
CA VAL A 325 -9.91 -13.40 5.97
C VAL A 325 -10.94 -12.37 6.43
N ALA A 326 -10.86 -11.14 5.92
CA ALA A 326 -11.83 -10.07 6.22
C ALA A 326 -13.22 -10.28 5.59
N GLY A 327 -13.37 -11.27 4.71
CA GLY A 327 -14.65 -11.70 4.16
C GLY A 327 -14.78 -11.61 2.64
N ALA A 328 -13.74 -11.20 1.91
CA ALA A 328 -13.80 -11.24 0.44
C ALA A 328 -13.99 -12.69 -0.05
N GLY A 329 -14.96 -12.91 -0.92
CA GLY A 329 -15.24 -14.22 -1.51
C GLY A 329 -14.27 -14.62 -2.61
N SER A 330 -13.46 -13.69 -3.11
CA SER A 330 -12.34 -13.92 -4.01
C SER A 330 -11.36 -12.76 -3.92
N VAL A 331 -10.17 -12.95 -4.47
CA VAL A 331 -9.13 -11.91 -4.49
C VAL A 331 -8.62 -11.66 -5.89
N VAL A 332 -8.35 -10.40 -6.20
CA VAL A 332 -7.88 -9.94 -7.50
C VAL A 332 -6.51 -9.31 -7.34
N THR A 333 -5.54 -9.77 -8.11
CA THR A 333 -4.16 -9.26 -7.99
C THR A 333 -4.03 -7.85 -8.57
N LYS A 334 -2.90 -7.20 -8.30
CA LYS A 334 -2.41 -6.12 -9.16
C LYS A 334 -2.30 -6.61 -10.62
N SER A 335 -2.56 -5.75 -11.60
CA SER A 335 -2.30 -6.05 -13.01
C SER A 335 -0.80 -6.28 -13.25
N ILE A 336 -0.41 -7.48 -13.65
CA ILE A 336 0.99 -7.89 -13.82
C ILE A 336 1.37 -7.98 -15.31
N GLY A 337 2.53 -7.41 -15.65
CA GLY A 337 3.09 -7.47 -17.01
C GLY A 337 4.24 -8.47 -17.12
N LEU A 338 4.91 -8.46 -18.28
CA LEU A 338 6.04 -9.35 -18.52
C LEU A 338 7.29 -8.92 -17.72
N GLN A 339 7.54 -7.61 -17.67
CA GLN A 339 8.72 -7.01 -17.07
C GLN A 339 8.39 -6.26 -15.78
N GLU A 340 9.39 -6.10 -14.93
CA GLU A 340 9.34 -5.25 -13.74
C GLU A 340 9.02 -3.80 -14.12
N ARG A 341 8.22 -3.14 -13.28
CA ARG A 341 7.88 -1.73 -13.41
C ARG A 341 7.87 -1.08 -12.04
N GLU A 342 8.60 0.01 -11.87
CA GLU A 342 8.60 0.78 -10.62
C GLU A 342 7.36 1.67 -10.45
N GLY A 343 6.66 1.98 -11.55
CA GLY A 343 5.56 2.95 -11.52
C GLY A 343 6.03 4.40 -11.69
N TYR A 344 5.14 5.35 -11.43
CA TYR A 344 5.46 6.78 -11.49
C TYR A 344 6.00 7.30 -10.15
N PRO A 345 6.74 8.43 -10.18
CA PRO A 345 7.00 9.23 -8.98
C PRO A 345 5.68 9.62 -8.29
N ASN A 346 5.73 9.73 -6.97
CA ASN A 346 4.64 10.23 -6.15
C ASN A 346 4.50 11.76 -6.31
N PRO A 347 3.34 12.37 -5.96
CA PRO A 347 2.11 11.76 -5.47
C PRO A 347 1.43 10.90 -6.54
N THR A 348 1.19 9.63 -6.22
CA THR A 348 0.53 8.67 -7.15
C THR A 348 -0.92 8.37 -6.75
N PHE A 349 -1.36 8.84 -5.59
CA PHE A 349 -2.71 8.62 -5.07
C PHE A 349 -3.11 9.77 -4.16
N ILE A 350 -4.16 10.49 -4.53
CA ILE A 350 -4.67 11.64 -3.77
C ILE A 350 -6.19 11.56 -3.62
N GLU A 351 -6.73 12.19 -2.58
CA GLU A 351 -8.15 12.40 -2.37
C GLU A 351 -8.55 13.82 -2.77
N ILE A 352 -9.44 13.94 -3.74
CA ILE A 352 -9.86 15.24 -4.30
C ILE A 352 -11.21 15.73 -3.75
N ALA A 353 -11.96 14.83 -3.10
CA ALA A 353 -13.18 15.08 -2.37
C ALA A 353 -13.44 13.87 -1.45
N PRO A 354 -14.27 13.97 -0.40
CA PRO A 354 -14.52 12.86 0.52
C PRO A 354 -14.84 11.56 -0.22
N GLN A 355 -14.09 10.51 0.07
CA GLN A 355 -14.23 9.18 -0.54
C GLN A 355 -14.10 9.18 -2.09
N SER A 356 -13.39 10.17 -2.65
CA SER A 356 -13.15 10.33 -4.09
C SER A 356 -11.67 10.56 -4.36
N TYR A 357 -11.06 9.63 -5.08
CA TYR A 357 -9.61 9.56 -5.22
C TYR A 357 -9.19 9.67 -6.68
N VAL A 358 -8.01 10.23 -6.94
CA VAL A 358 -7.36 10.16 -8.25
C VAL A 358 -6.02 9.47 -8.07
N ASN A 359 -5.73 8.49 -8.92
CA ASN A 359 -4.47 7.76 -8.88
C ASN A 359 -3.74 7.75 -10.23
N ALA A 360 -2.43 7.75 -10.19
CA ALA A 360 -1.55 7.53 -11.33
C ALA A 360 -0.37 6.66 -10.90
N MET A 361 -0.65 5.41 -10.50
CA MET A 361 0.38 4.52 -9.95
C MET A 361 1.49 4.17 -10.97
N GLY A 362 1.18 4.15 -12.27
CA GLY A 362 2.13 3.71 -13.32
C GLY A 362 2.31 2.19 -13.44
N LEU A 363 1.38 1.43 -12.85
CA LEU A 363 1.37 -0.03 -12.77
C LEU A 363 2.67 -0.63 -12.19
N PRO A 364 3.01 -0.28 -10.94
CA PRO A 364 4.15 -0.90 -10.28
C PRO A 364 3.85 -2.39 -10.09
N ASN A 365 4.74 -3.23 -10.62
CA ASN A 365 4.61 -4.68 -10.52
C ASN A 365 5.98 -5.35 -10.74
N PRO A 366 6.23 -6.51 -10.12
CA PRO A 366 7.54 -7.16 -10.18
C PRO A 366 7.73 -8.01 -11.46
N GLY A 367 6.82 -7.93 -12.43
CA GLY A 367 6.78 -8.84 -13.57
C GLY A 367 6.32 -10.25 -13.19
N ILE A 368 5.73 -10.95 -14.15
CA ILE A 368 5.02 -12.21 -13.91
C ILE A 368 5.89 -13.31 -13.28
N LYS A 369 7.19 -13.36 -13.63
CA LYS A 369 8.11 -14.40 -13.11
C LYS A 369 8.35 -14.27 -11.61
N ASN A 370 8.55 -13.04 -11.12
CA ASN A 370 8.77 -12.78 -9.70
C ASN A 370 7.47 -12.84 -8.90
N PHE A 371 6.32 -12.65 -9.56
CA PHE A 371 5.01 -12.60 -8.90
C PHE A 371 4.48 -13.96 -8.42
N LYS A 372 5.13 -15.08 -8.80
CA LYS A 372 4.75 -16.43 -8.34
C LYS A 372 4.64 -16.53 -6.81
N LEU A 373 5.57 -15.91 -6.08
CA LEU A 373 5.60 -15.93 -4.62
C LEU A 373 4.39 -15.21 -4.00
N GLU A 374 3.94 -14.11 -4.60
CA GLU A 374 2.73 -13.40 -4.15
C GLU A 374 1.46 -14.24 -4.40
N ILE A 375 1.42 -15.01 -5.49
CA ILE A 375 0.33 -15.94 -5.76
C ILE A 375 0.31 -17.08 -4.73
N GLU A 376 1.47 -17.65 -4.41
CA GLU A 376 1.60 -18.73 -3.41
C GLU A 376 1.12 -18.26 -2.03
N ASP A 377 1.50 -17.06 -1.60
CA ASP A 377 1.05 -16.48 -0.33
C ASP A 377 -0.47 -16.23 -0.31
N ALA A 378 -1.05 -15.77 -1.41
CA ALA A 378 -2.50 -15.56 -1.49
C ALA A 378 -3.30 -16.88 -1.43
N LYS A 379 -2.71 -18.01 -1.86
CA LYS A 379 -3.38 -19.34 -1.84
C LYS A 379 -3.41 -20.01 -0.47
N TYR A 380 -2.87 -19.39 0.59
CA TYR A 380 -3.21 -19.77 1.95
C TYR A 380 -4.68 -19.49 2.30
N ALA A 381 -5.38 -18.68 1.50
CA ALA A 381 -6.83 -18.57 1.54
C ALA A 381 -7.47 -19.45 0.44
N ASP A 382 -8.40 -20.31 0.85
CA ASP A 382 -9.19 -21.19 -0.03
C ASP A 382 -10.35 -20.43 -0.70
N VAL A 383 -10.03 -19.28 -1.31
CA VAL A 383 -10.93 -18.50 -2.16
C VAL A 383 -10.41 -18.49 -3.61
N PRO A 384 -11.29 -18.30 -4.61
CA PRO A 384 -10.85 -18.10 -5.99
C PRO A 384 -9.89 -16.90 -6.12
N LEU A 385 -8.80 -17.11 -6.86
CA LEU A 385 -7.80 -16.10 -7.16
C LEU A 385 -7.85 -15.70 -8.63
N ILE A 386 -8.15 -14.42 -8.86
CA ILE A 386 -8.23 -13.79 -10.18
C ILE A 386 -6.91 -13.05 -10.45
N LEU A 387 -6.14 -13.53 -11.42
CA LEU A 387 -4.90 -12.86 -11.83
C LEU A 387 -5.22 -11.77 -12.87
N SER A 388 -5.04 -10.52 -12.46
CA SER A 388 -5.08 -9.40 -13.40
C SER A 388 -3.76 -9.33 -14.19
N ILE A 389 -3.84 -9.31 -15.51
CA ILE A 389 -2.68 -9.23 -16.42
C ILE A 389 -2.78 -8.02 -17.34
N MET A 390 -1.64 -7.53 -17.81
CA MET A 390 -1.54 -6.42 -18.75
C MET A 390 -0.41 -6.64 -19.76
N GLY A 391 -0.48 -5.92 -20.88
CA GLY A 391 0.57 -5.90 -21.91
C GLY A 391 0.18 -4.97 -23.07
N LYS A 392 1.16 -4.58 -23.88
CA LYS A 392 0.94 -3.63 -25.00
C LYS A 392 0.76 -4.29 -26.37
N SER A 393 1.10 -5.57 -26.48
CA SER A 393 1.03 -6.31 -27.73
C SER A 393 0.52 -7.74 -27.50
N VAL A 394 0.16 -8.41 -28.60
CA VAL A 394 -0.26 -9.81 -28.57
C VAL A 394 0.84 -10.70 -28.01
N GLU A 395 2.08 -10.44 -28.40
CA GLU A 395 3.27 -11.19 -27.97
C GLU A 395 3.49 -11.05 -26.46
N GLU A 396 3.49 -9.83 -25.93
CA GLU A 396 3.69 -9.59 -24.50
C GLU A 396 2.59 -10.27 -23.67
N CYS A 397 1.32 -10.08 -24.04
CA CYS A 397 0.19 -10.69 -23.33
C CYS A 397 0.24 -12.22 -23.41
N SER A 398 0.64 -12.77 -24.56
CA SER A 398 0.79 -14.21 -24.75
C SER A 398 1.88 -14.79 -23.86
N GLU A 399 3.03 -14.13 -23.74
CA GLU A 399 4.12 -14.59 -22.87
C GLU A 399 3.73 -14.55 -21.38
N VAL A 400 3.06 -13.47 -20.95
CA VAL A 400 2.51 -13.39 -19.58
C VAL A 400 1.54 -14.54 -19.32
N ALA A 401 0.59 -14.78 -20.24
CA ALA A 401 -0.38 -15.85 -20.14
C ALA A 401 0.28 -17.25 -20.13
N LYS A 402 1.30 -17.50 -20.96
CA LYS A 402 2.05 -18.77 -21.00
C LYS A 402 2.75 -19.08 -19.68
N ILE A 403 3.31 -18.07 -19.02
CA ILE A 403 3.95 -18.23 -17.71
C ILE A 403 2.88 -18.48 -16.66
N ALA A 404 1.87 -17.61 -16.62
CA ALA A 404 0.82 -17.60 -15.60
C ALA A 404 -0.13 -18.81 -15.65
N ARG A 405 -0.29 -19.47 -16.81
CA ARG A 405 -1.18 -20.64 -16.93
C ARG A 405 -0.79 -21.75 -15.94
N ASN A 406 0.50 -21.85 -15.60
CA ASN A 406 1.06 -22.85 -14.70
C ASN A 406 0.96 -22.45 -13.22
N TYR A 407 0.46 -21.25 -12.91
CA TYR A 407 0.26 -20.80 -11.54
C TYR A 407 -1.11 -21.26 -11.00
N PRO A 408 -1.25 -21.44 -9.66
CA PRO A 408 -2.49 -21.90 -9.03
C PRO A 408 -3.54 -20.80 -8.94
N ILE A 409 -3.93 -20.26 -10.10
CA ILE A 409 -4.94 -19.22 -10.28
C ILE A 409 -6.20 -19.83 -10.89
N ASP A 410 -7.35 -19.22 -10.59
CA ASP A 410 -8.67 -19.74 -10.97
C ASP A 410 -9.21 -19.04 -12.22
N MET A 411 -8.92 -17.74 -12.38
CA MET A 411 -9.39 -16.92 -13.50
C MET A 411 -8.32 -15.90 -13.92
N PHE A 412 -8.31 -15.53 -15.21
CA PHE A 412 -7.57 -14.38 -15.71
C PHE A 412 -8.50 -13.15 -15.84
N GLU A 413 -7.98 -11.97 -15.53
CA GLU A 413 -8.59 -10.68 -15.88
C GLU A 413 -7.61 -9.90 -16.75
N PHE A 414 -7.91 -9.72 -18.03
CA PHE A 414 -7.10 -8.88 -18.91
C PHE A 414 -7.51 -7.42 -18.74
N ASP A 415 -6.60 -6.60 -18.24
CA ASP A 415 -6.79 -5.15 -18.11
C ASP A 415 -6.54 -4.47 -19.47
N ALA A 416 -7.62 -4.29 -20.24
CA ALA A 416 -7.57 -3.60 -21.52
C ALA A 416 -7.50 -2.07 -21.38
N SER A 417 -7.48 -1.56 -20.14
CA SER A 417 -7.98 -0.22 -19.79
C SER A 417 -7.01 0.66 -19.00
N CYS A 418 -5.72 0.36 -18.97
CA CYS A 418 -4.78 1.11 -18.13
C CYS A 418 -4.63 2.58 -18.63
N PRO A 419 -5.17 3.57 -17.90
CA PRO A 419 -5.33 4.94 -18.42
C PRO A 419 -4.07 5.82 -18.24
N HIS A 420 -3.04 5.33 -17.56
CA HIS A 420 -1.92 6.16 -17.09
C HIS A 420 -0.63 5.97 -17.86
N THR A 421 -0.62 5.03 -18.79
CA THR A 421 0.58 4.63 -19.50
C THR A 421 0.40 4.94 -20.99
N GLU A 422 1.44 4.88 -21.83
CA GLU A 422 1.35 4.99 -23.30
C GLU A 422 0.43 3.93 -23.98
N PHE A 423 -0.33 3.17 -23.17
CA PHE A 423 -1.16 1.99 -23.47
C PHE A 423 -2.62 2.32 -23.79
N ALA A 424 -3.01 3.60 -23.90
CA ALA A 424 -4.33 3.99 -24.41
C ALA A 424 -4.65 3.38 -25.80
N ALA A 425 -3.67 2.78 -26.47
CA ALA A 425 -3.81 2.10 -27.75
C ALA A 425 -4.74 0.87 -27.75
N VAL A 426 -4.91 0.10 -26.65
CA VAL A 426 -5.69 -1.16 -26.69
C VAL A 426 -7.20 -0.90 -26.69
N GLU A 427 -7.71 -0.12 -25.74
CA GLU A 427 -9.15 0.19 -25.63
C GLU A 427 -9.70 0.98 -26.83
N HIS A 428 -8.84 1.73 -27.52
CA HIS A 428 -9.18 2.45 -28.74
C HIS A 428 -8.89 1.66 -30.03
N ASN A 429 -8.43 0.41 -29.92
CA ASN A 429 -8.14 -0.45 -31.07
C ASN A 429 -8.86 -1.81 -30.96
N PRO A 430 -10.13 -1.90 -31.44
CA PRO A 430 -10.92 -3.13 -31.40
C PRO A 430 -10.23 -4.35 -32.07
N LYS A 431 -9.42 -4.13 -33.11
CA LYS A 431 -8.68 -5.21 -33.78
C LYS A 431 -7.58 -5.77 -32.88
N LEU A 432 -6.80 -4.89 -32.25
CA LEU A 432 -5.77 -5.29 -31.31
C LEU A 432 -6.36 -6.01 -30.10
N LEU A 433 -7.45 -5.47 -29.52
CA LEU A 433 -8.18 -6.12 -28.44
C LEU A 433 -8.62 -7.53 -28.84
N THR A 434 -9.21 -7.67 -30.04
CA THR A 434 -9.64 -8.98 -30.55
C THR A 434 -8.48 -9.97 -30.63
N SER A 435 -7.34 -9.56 -31.18
CA SER A 435 -6.16 -10.41 -31.31
C SER A 435 -5.58 -10.82 -29.95
N ILE A 436 -5.50 -9.89 -29.00
CA ILE A 436 -4.99 -10.16 -27.66
C ILE A 436 -5.90 -11.14 -26.91
N VAL A 437 -7.21 -10.86 -26.87
CA VAL A 437 -8.17 -11.72 -26.14
C VAL A 437 -8.19 -13.13 -26.71
N LYS A 438 -8.18 -13.29 -28.04
CA LYS A 438 -8.10 -14.61 -28.69
C LYS A 438 -6.82 -15.36 -28.28
N ALA A 439 -5.66 -14.70 -28.35
CA ALA A 439 -4.39 -15.32 -28.01
C ALA A 439 -4.33 -15.75 -26.54
N ILE A 440 -4.76 -14.88 -25.60
CA ILE A 440 -4.83 -15.23 -24.18
C ILE A 440 -5.75 -16.43 -23.99
N LYS A 441 -6.97 -16.38 -24.54
CA LYS A 441 -7.98 -17.44 -24.38
C LYS A 441 -7.51 -18.79 -24.93
N GLU A 442 -6.78 -18.82 -26.04
CA GLU A 442 -6.21 -20.05 -26.59
C GLU A 442 -5.14 -20.65 -25.66
N ILE A 443 -4.30 -19.81 -25.06
CA ILE A 443 -3.17 -20.25 -24.22
C ILE A 443 -3.60 -20.79 -22.85
N VAL A 444 -4.64 -20.18 -22.25
CA VAL A 444 -4.97 -20.40 -20.83
C VAL A 444 -6.10 -21.39 -20.58
N GLN A 445 -6.74 -21.90 -21.64
CA GLN A 445 -7.79 -22.90 -21.52
C GLN A 445 -7.35 -24.10 -20.64
N PRO A 446 -8.24 -24.62 -19.78
CA PRO A 446 -9.66 -24.30 -19.67
C PRO A 446 -9.99 -23.08 -18.77
N LYS A 447 -9.01 -22.34 -18.25
CA LYS A 447 -9.28 -21.22 -17.33
C LYS A 447 -10.05 -20.08 -18.03
N PRO A 448 -11.04 -19.46 -17.36
CA PRO A 448 -11.80 -18.35 -17.93
C PRO A 448 -11.01 -17.04 -17.96
N VAL A 449 -11.40 -16.15 -18.87
CA VAL A 449 -10.80 -14.83 -19.12
C VAL A 449 -11.89 -13.75 -19.03
N ALA A 450 -11.82 -12.92 -18.00
CA ALA A 450 -12.52 -11.64 -17.94
C ALA A 450 -11.73 -10.58 -18.71
N VAL A 451 -12.42 -9.63 -19.33
CA VAL A 451 -11.80 -8.42 -19.89
C VAL A 451 -12.30 -7.20 -19.13
N LYS A 452 -11.37 -6.45 -18.52
CA LYS A 452 -11.67 -5.21 -17.81
C LYS A 452 -11.64 -4.03 -18.77
N ILE A 453 -12.74 -3.29 -18.82
CA ILE A 453 -12.96 -2.23 -19.81
C ILE A 453 -12.96 -0.82 -19.19
N SER A 454 -12.57 0.15 -20.00
CA SER A 454 -12.53 1.56 -19.67
C SER A 454 -13.89 2.23 -19.93
N PRO A 455 -14.34 3.13 -19.04
CA PRO A 455 -15.47 4.01 -19.32
C PRO A 455 -15.06 5.21 -20.18
N ASN A 456 -13.77 5.41 -20.48
CA ASN A 456 -13.23 6.60 -21.16
C ASN A 456 -13.25 6.50 -22.69
N VAL A 457 -14.08 5.61 -23.22
CA VAL A 457 -14.27 5.40 -24.66
C VAL A 457 -15.64 5.91 -25.08
N GLY A 458 -15.80 6.27 -26.36
CA GLY A 458 -17.08 6.75 -26.88
C GLY A 458 -18.21 5.72 -26.84
N ASP A 459 -17.88 4.43 -26.89
CA ASP A 459 -18.84 3.31 -26.85
C ASP A 459 -18.30 2.12 -26.00
N PRO A 460 -18.53 2.13 -24.67
CA PRO A 460 -18.13 1.03 -23.80
C PRO A 460 -18.84 -0.30 -24.12
N ALA A 461 -20.08 -0.25 -24.62
CA ALA A 461 -20.84 -1.44 -24.97
C ALA A 461 -20.28 -2.13 -26.23
N GLY A 462 -19.93 -1.36 -27.27
CA GLY A 462 -19.24 -1.87 -28.44
C GLY A 462 -17.87 -2.47 -28.13
N LEU A 463 -17.13 -1.88 -27.18
CA LEU A 463 -15.86 -2.44 -26.68
C LEU A 463 -16.08 -3.80 -26.00
N ALA A 464 -17.09 -3.90 -25.14
CA ALA A 464 -17.45 -5.14 -24.45
C ALA A 464 -17.93 -6.24 -25.43
N LEU A 465 -18.76 -5.88 -26.41
CA LEU A 465 -19.19 -6.78 -27.48
C LEU A 465 -18.01 -7.29 -28.31
N THR A 466 -17.01 -6.44 -28.56
CA THR A 466 -15.77 -6.84 -29.23
C THR A 466 -15.02 -7.88 -28.41
N ALA A 467 -14.84 -7.65 -27.10
CA ALA A 467 -14.21 -8.62 -26.20
C ALA A 467 -14.97 -9.95 -26.14
N GLN A 468 -16.31 -9.91 -26.03
CA GLN A 468 -17.16 -11.11 -26.06
C GLN A 468 -16.96 -11.90 -27.38
N ARG A 469 -17.01 -11.24 -28.53
CA ARG A 469 -16.80 -11.87 -29.85
C ARG A 469 -15.39 -12.44 -30.02
N ALA A 470 -14.41 -11.90 -29.29
CA ALA A 470 -13.04 -12.39 -29.27
C ALA A 470 -12.87 -13.62 -28.36
N GLY A 471 -13.86 -13.97 -27.54
CA GLY A 471 -13.87 -15.15 -26.68
C GLY A 471 -13.69 -14.87 -25.18
N ALA A 472 -13.88 -13.62 -24.73
CA ALA A 472 -13.97 -13.33 -23.30
C ALA A 472 -15.14 -14.08 -22.65
N ASP A 473 -14.92 -14.63 -21.46
CA ASP A 473 -15.94 -15.35 -20.69
C ASP A 473 -16.73 -14.44 -19.74
N ALA A 474 -16.19 -13.25 -19.44
CA ALA A 474 -16.84 -12.22 -18.63
C ALA A 474 -16.31 -10.82 -18.98
N ILE A 475 -17.03 -9.78 -18.56
CA ILE A 475 -16.59 -8.38 -18.65
C ILE A 475 -16.52 -7.78 -17.25
N THR A 476 -15.37 -7.19 -16.90
CA THR A 476 -15.23 -6.37 -15.68
C THR A 476 -15.47 -4.90 -16.03
N ALA A 477 -16.51 -4.30 -15.47
CA ALA A 477 -16.92 -2.92 -15.77
C ALA A 477 -17.22 -2.13 -14.48
N ILE A 478 -16.61 -0.98 -14.22
CA ILE A 478 -15.73 -0.16 -15.07
C ILE A 478 -14.37 0.14 -14.42
N ASN A 479 -13.34 0.35 -15.24
CA ASN A 479 -12.13 1.00 -14.75
C ASN A 479 -12.39 2.49 -14.40
N THR A 480 -11.37 3.19 -13.91
CA THR A 480 -11.48 4.58 -13.45
C THR A 480 -11.79 5.58 -14.56
N VAL A 481 -12.40 6.71 -14.21
CA VAL A 481 -12.67 7.83 -15.12
C VAL A 481 -11.49 8.81 -15.13
N MET A 482 -11.11 9.38 -16.27
CA MET A 482 -9.98 10.32 -16.31
C MET A 482 -10.24 11.61 -15.53
N ALA A 483 -9.23 12.09 -14.80
CA ALA A 483 -9.19 13.39 -14.15
C ALA A 483 -7.77 13.97 -14.12
N ARG A 484 -7.63 15.29 -14.03
CA ARG A 484 -6.33 15.98 -13.96
C ARG A 484 -6.33 16.99 -12.81
N PRO A 485 -5.98 16.58 -11.59
CA PRO A 485 -5.93 17.47 -10.44
C PRO A 485 -4.70 18.39 -10.54
N VAL A 486 -4.89 19.68 -10.29
CA VAL A 486 -3.87 20.74 -10.40
C VAL A 486 -3.78 21.49 -9.07
N ASP A 487 -2.57 21.76 -8.61
CA ASP A 487 -2.35 22.67 -7.50
C ASP A 487 -2.62 24.11 -7.94
N LYS A 488 -3.46 24.83 -7.21
CA LYS A 488 -3.93 26.17 -7.60
C LYS A 488 -2.89 27.26 -7.39
N THR A 489 -1.88 27.00 -6.56
CA THR A 489 -0.87 28.01 -6.19
C THR A 489 0.30 27.96 -7.18
N LEU A 490 0.76 26.76 -7.50
CA LEU A 490 1.88 26.51 -8.40
C LEU A 490 1.45 26.36 -9.85
N ASP A 491 0.16 26.14 -10.12
CA ASP A 491 -0.41 25.87 -11.45
C ASP A 491 0.25 24.66 -12.15
N ILE A 492 0.56 23.63 -11.35
CA ILE A 492 1.14 22.36 -11.84
C ILE A 492 0.24 21.17 -11.47
N PRO A 493 0.31 20.04 -12.20
CA PRO A 493 -0.35 18.82 -11.79
C PRO A 493 0.11 18.34 -10.40
N LEU A 494 -0.83 17.82 -9.63
CA LEU A 494 -0.54 17.21 -8.32
C LEU A 494 0.01 15.78 -8.44
N LEU A 495 -0.27 15.10 -9.54
CA LEU A 495 0.18 13.73 -9.77
C LEU A 495 1.58 13.74 -10.38
N GLY A 496 2.47 12.90 -9.87
CA GLY A 496 3.88 12.83 -10.31
C GLY A 496 4.10 12.22 -11.70
N ASN A 497 3.05 11.80 -12.40
CA ASN A 497 3.17 11.26 -13.75
C ASN A 497 3.28 12.38 -14.80
N PRO A 498 3.97 12.17 -15.94
CA PRO A 498 4.31 13.24 -16.89
C PRO A 498 3.11 14.03 -17.46
N THR A 499 1.93 13.42 -17.56
CA THR A 499 0.74 14.08 -18.15
C THR A 499 -0.11 14.81 -17.10
N GLY A 500 0.07 14.47 -15.81
CA GLY A 500 -0.80 14.90 -14.73
C GLY A 500 -2.21 14.29 -14.74
N TYR A 501 -2.54 13.45 -15.72
CA TYR A 501 -3.82 12.73 -15.76
C TYR A 501 -3.76 11.46 -14.93
N GLY A 502 -4.80 11.25 -14.13
CA GLY A 502 -5.00 10.10 -13.27
C GLY A 502 -6.43 9.55 -13.36
N GLY A 503 -6.61 8.38 -12.74
CA GLY A 503 -7.84 7.61 -12.73
C GLY A 503 -8.64 7.98 -11.50
N LYS A 504 -9.72 8.73 -11.70
CA LYS A 504 -10.70 9.06 -10.68
C LYS A 504 -11.51 7.81 -10.32
N SER A 505 -11.59 7.55 -9.03
CA SER A 505 -12.36 6.48 -8.39
C SER A 505 -13.15 7.02 -7.19
N GLY A 506 -13.94 6.17 -6.54
CA GLY A 506 -14.66 6.52 -5.32
C GLY A 506 -16.17 6.67 -5.49
N LYS A 507 -16.82 7.19 -4.45
CA LYS A 507 -18.29 7.18 -4.28
C LYS A 507 -19.06 7.87 -5.40
N ASN A 508 -18.43 8.85 -6.05
CA ASN A 508 -19.05 9.57 -7.16
C ASN A 508 -19.06 8.79 -8.49
N LEU A 509 -18.36 7.65 -8.59
CA LEU A 509 -18.40 6.80 -9.80
C LEU A 509 -19.62 5.91 -9.89
N THR A 510 -20.28 5.65 -8.76
CA THR A 510 -21.34 4.64 -8.64
C THR A 510 -22.46 4.86 -9.66
N VAL A 511 -22.87 6.10 -9.91
CA VAL A 511 -23.96 6.42 -10.85
C VAL A 511 -23.58 6.04 -12.28
N GLY A 512 -22.40 6.46 -12.75
CA GLY A 512 -21.93 6.16 -14.11
C GLY A 512 -21.66 4.66 -14.31
N GLY A 513 -21.07 4.00 -13.30
CA GLY A 513 -20.83 2.56 -13.36
C GLY A 513 -22.12 1.74 -13.39
N LYS A 514 -23.12 2.08 -12.56
CA LYS A 514 -24.43 1.42 -12.55
C LYS A 514 -25.15 1.54 -13.90
N GLN A 515 -25.08 2.71 -14.54
CA GLN A 515 -25.62 2.93 -15.88
C GLN A 515 -24.93 2.05 -16.93
N ILE A 516 -23.60 2.00 -16.93
CA ILE A 516 -22.84 1.18 -17.88
C ILE A 516 -23.18 -0.31 -17.69
N VAL A 517 -23.22 -0.81 -16.46
CA VAL A 517 -23.60 -2.21 -16.19
C VAL A 517 -25.01 -2.53 -16.68
N PHE A 518 -25.97 -1.61 -16.52
CA PHE A 518 -27.32 -1.78 -17.03
C PHE A 518 -27.31 -1.97 -18.55
N THR A 519 -26.65 -1.08 -19.31
CA THR A 519 -26.55 -1.19 -20.78
C THR A 519 -25.81 -2.45 -21.22
N LEU A 520 -24.73 -2.82 -20.54
CA LEU A 520 -23.97 -4.02 -20.88
C LEU A 520 -24.80 -5.30 -20.72
N TYR A 521 -25.70 -5.35 -19.74
CA TYR A 521 -26.54 -6.52 -19.52
C TYR A 521 -27.52 -6.78 -20.67
N GLU A 522 -27.99 -5.73 -21.35
CA GLU A 522 -28.88 -5.86 -22.53
C GLU A 522 -28.13 -6.40 -23.76
N GLU A 523 -26.85 -6.03 -23.90
CA GLU A 523 -26.04 -6.32 -25.08
C GLU A 523 -25.24 -7.63 -24.98
N LEU A 524 -24.83 -8.01 -23.77
CA LEU A 524 -23.93 -9.14 -23.53
C LEU A 524 -24.69 -10.42 -23.21
N LYS A 525 -24.09 -11.55 -23.60
CA LYS A 525 -24.51 -12.91 -23.24
C LYS A 525 -23.62 -13.54 -22.17
N ILE A 526 -22.49 -12.88 -21.86
CA ILE A 526 -21.53 -13.29 -20.85
C ILE A 526 -21.73 -12.50 -19.54
N PRO A 527 -21.40 -13.06 -18.37
CA PRO A 527 -21.56 -12.39 -17.09
C PRO A 527 -20.74 -11.10 -16.96
N ILE A 528 -21.25 -10.20 -16.11
CA ILE A 528 -20.62 -8.91 -15.79
C ILE A 528 -20.10 -8.93 -14.35
N ILE A 529 -18.85 -8.49 -14.18
CA ILE A 529 -18.20 -8.22 -12.89
C ILE A 529 -18.23 -6.70 -12.70
N ALA A 530 -19.01 -6.22 -11.74
CA ALA A 530 -19.15 -4.79 -11.47
C ALA A 530 -17.99 -4.26 -10.61
N VAL A 531 -17.50 -3.07 -10.97
CA VAL A 531 -16.50 -2.32 -10.20
C VAL A 531 -16.73 -0.82 -10.40
N GLY A 532 -16.53 -0.04 -9.33
CA GLY A 532 -16.66 1.42 -9.35
C GLY A 532 -17.66 1.94 -8.30
N GLY A 533 -17.15 2.60 -7.26
CA GLY A 533 -18.02 3.26 -6.28
C GLY A 533 -18.87 2.33 -5.42
N ILE A 534 -18.45 1.07 -5.23
CA ILE A 534 -19.12 0.14 -4.32
C ILE A 534 -18.61 0.39 -2.89
N PHE A 535 -19.46 0.98 -2.03
CA PHE A 535 -19.14 1.29 -0.63
C PHE A 535 -20.07 0.59 0.36
N SER A 536 -21.13 -0.06 -0.12
CA SER A 536 -22.17 -0.63 0.73
C SER A 536 -22.83 -1.87 0.11
N ALA A 537 -23.56 -2.62 0.95
CA ALA A 537 -24.43 -3.70 0.47
C ALA A 537 -25.49 -3.19 -0.50
N GLN A 538 -26.01 -1.97 -0.31
CA GLN A 538 -26.99 -1.37 -1.21
C GLN A 538 -26.40 -1.15 -2.62
N ASP A 539 -25.13 -0.74 -2.71
CA ASP A 539 -24.48 -0.59 -4.01
C ASP A 539 -24.37 -1.92 -4.75
N VAL A 540 -24.02 -2.99 -4.03
CA VAL A 540 -23.99 -4.35 -4.59
C VAL A 540 -25.38 -4.78 -5.07
N ILE A 541 -26.44 -4.54 -4.28
CA ILE A 541 -27.83 -4.85 -4.66
C ILE A 541 -28.22 -4.12 -5.95
N ASP A 542 -27.90 -2.83 -6.05
CA ASP A 542 -28.22 -2.04 -7.23
C ASP A 542 -27.46 -2.52 -8.47
N TYR A 543 -26.17 -2.84 -8.34
CA TYR A 543 -25.39 -3.42 -9.43
C TYR A 543 -25.90 -4.81 -9.84
N ALA A 544 -26.32 -5.64 -8.88
CA ALA A 544 -26.93 -6.93 -9.15
C ALA A 544 -28.21 -6.76 -9.96
N ARG A 545 -29.11 -5.89 -9.52
CA ARG A 545 -30.36 -5.55 -10.23
C ARG A 545 -30.13 -5.09 -11.65
N ASN A 546 -29.04 -4.34 -11.89
CA ASN A 546 -28.67 -3.88 -13.22
C ASN A 546 -28.02 -4.97 -14.09
N GLY A 547 -27.57 -6.09 -13.52
CA GLY A 547 -27.12 -7.26 -14.29
C GLY A 547 -25.78 -7.88 -13.88
N ALA A 548 -25.07 -7.32 -12.91
CA ALA A 548 -23.78 -7.87 -12.47
C ALA A 548 -23.92 -9.09 -11.55
N ARG A 549 -22.92 -9.97 -11.57
CA ARG A 549 -22.85 -11.19 -10.73
C ARG A 549 -21.73 -11.19 -9.70
N LEU A 550 -20.65 -10.47 -9.95
CA LEU A 550 -19.52 -10.27 -9.03
C LEU A 550 -19.27 -8.79 -8.83
N PHE A 551 -18.66 -8.42 -7.70
CA PHE A 551 -18.54 -7.04 -7.25
C PHE A 551 -17.14 -6.79 -6.69
N GLN A 552 -16.31 -6.02 -7.41
CA GLN A 552 -14.99 -5.64 -6.94
C GLN A 552 -15.02 -4.30 -6.19
N VAL A 553 -14.46 -4.31 -5.00
CA VAL A 553 -14.38 -3.18 -4.06
C VAL A 553 -12.95 -2.61 -4.08
N GLY A 554 -12.82 -1.33 -4.41
CA GLY A 554 -11.53 -0.64 -4.45
C GLY A 554 -11.48 0.50 -3.43
N SER A 555 -11.95 1.68 -3.82
CA SER A 555 -11.85 2.93 -3.06
C SER A 555 -12.42 2.86 -1.63
N ALA A 556 -13.39 1.99 -1.36
CA ALA A 556 -13.93 1.81 -0.01
C ALA A 556 -12.91 1.20 0.97
N LEU A 557 -11.92 0.42 0.48
CA LEU A 557 -10.84 -0.12 1.32
C LEU A 557 -9.98 0.98 1.95
N VAL A 558 -9.94 2.16 1.32
CA VAL A 558 -9.19 3.32 1.81
C VAL A 558 -9.86 3.92 3.04
N SER A 559 -11.15 4.27 2.91
CA SER A 559 -11.90 4.95 3.97
C SER A 559 -12.45 4.02 5.04
N GLU A 560 -12.92 2.83 4.65
CA GLU A 560 -13.62 1.89 5.55
C GLU A 560 -12.69 0.77 6.08
N GLY A 561 -11.49 0.61 5.51
CA GLY A 561 -10.58 -0.48 5.87
C GLY A 561 -11.08 -1.85 5.41
N LEU A 562 -10.61 -2.92 6.07
CA LEU A 562 -10.88 -4.30 5.65
C LEU A 562 -12.30 -4.76 6.03
N ASP A 563 -12.86 -4.17 7.10
CA ASP A 563 -14.20 -4.49 7.63
C ASP A 563 -15.32 -4.20 6.63
N VAL A 564 -15.02 -3.47 5.55
CA VAL A 564 -15.95 -3.24 4.45
C VAL A 564 -16.47 -4.56 3.86
N PHE A 565 -15.64 -5.61 3.79
CA PHE A 565 -16.05 -6.91 3.24
C PHE A 565 -17.09 -7.60 4.12
N SER A 566 -16.79 -7.77 5.41
CA SER A 566 -17.71 -8.39 6.37
C SER A 566 -19.00 -7.57 6.54
N GLY A 567 -18.89 -6.24 6.56
CA GLY A 567 -20.02 -5.32 6.60
C GLY A 567 -20.96 -5.48 5.39
N MET A 568 -20.41 -5.52 4.17
CA MET A 568 -21.22 -5.75 2.96
C MET A 568 -21.88 -7.13 2.97
N LYS A 569 -21.15 -8.19 3.34
CA LYS A 569 -21.72 -9.54 3.45
C LYS A 569 -22.91 -9.61 4.39
N LYS A 570 -22.77 -9.03 5.57
CA LYS A 570 -23.84 -8.98 6.57
C LYS A 570 -25.06 -8.26 6.03
N GLY A 571 -24.88 -7.06 5.47
CA GLY A 571 -25.96 -6.26 4.90
C GLY A 571 -26.68 -6.97 3.74
N LEU A 572 -25.94 -7.63 2.86
CA LEU A 572 -26.52 -8.42 1.76
C LEU A 572 -27.34 -9.60 2.28
N THR A 573 -26.79 -10.35 3.23
CA THR A 573 -27.47 -11.50 3.83
C THR A 573 -28.78 -11.09 4.48
N GLU A 574 -28.77 -10.00 5.24
CA GLU A 574 -29.96 -9.45 5.89
C GLU A 574 -31.01 -9.02 4.86
N TYR A 575 -30.59 -8.27 3.84
CA TYR A 575 -31.47 -7.82 2.77
C TYR A 575 -32.15 -8.99 2.05
N LEU A 576 -31.38 -10.01 1.65
CA LEU A 576 -31.92 -11.18 0.94
C LEU A 576 -32.94 -11.94 1.80
N LYS A 577 -32.65 -12.13 3.09
CA LYS A 577 -33.57 -12.79 4.03
C LYS A 577 -34.87 -12.03 4.21
N VAL A 578 -34.80 -10.73 4.49
CA VAL A 578 -35.98 -9.89 4.76
C VAL A 578 -36.91 -9.83 3.54
N ASN A 579 -36.34 -9.81 2.34
CA ASN A 579 -37.12 -9.74 1.09
C ASN A 579 -37.46 -11.11 0.49
N GLY A 580 -37.13 -12.22 1.17
CA GLY A 580 -37.51 -13.57 0.75
C GLY A 580 -36.76 -14.11 -0.48
N TYR A 581 -35.59 -13.57 -0.81
CA TYR A 581 -34.74 -14.10 -1.88
C TYR A 581 -34.03 -15.38 -1.43
N LYS A 582 -33.92 -16.35 -2.34
CA LYS A 582 -33.25 -17.63 -2.08
C LYS A 582 -31.74 -17.55 -2.24
N ASN A 583 -31.26 -16.63 -3.07
CA ASN A 583 -29.85 -16.31 -3.25
C ASN A 583 -29.70 -14.97 -4.00
N ILE A 584 -28.50 -14.41 -3.97
CA ILE A 584 -28.19 -13.14 -4.64
C ILE A 584 -28.42 -13.17 -6.16
N GLY A 585 -28.33 -14.36 -6.78
CA GLY A 585 -28.57 -14.55 -8.22
C GLY A 585 -29.97 -14.14 -8.67
N GLU A 586 -30.98 -14.20 -7.79
CA GLU A 586 -32.35 -13.77 -8.12
C GLU A 586 -32.47 -12.25 -8.36
N LEU A 587 -31.55 -11.46 -7.78
CA LEU A 587 -31.46 -10.02 -8.06
C LEU A 587 -30.95 -9.72 -9.46
N VAL A 588 -30.19 -10.63 -10.07
CA VAL A 588 -29.47 -10.36 -11.32
C VAL A 588 -30.46 -9.99 -12.43
N GLY A 589 -30.32 -8.78 -12.95
CA GLY A 589 -31.14 -8.26 -14.04
C GLY A 589 -32.58 -7.91 -13.66
N GLU A 590 -32.93 -7.81 -12.38
CA GLU A 590 -34.29 -7.45 -11.94
C GLU A 590 -34.78 -6.11 -12.52
N ALA A 591 -33.88 -5.16 -12.76
CA ALA A 591 -34.21 -3.86 -13.35
C ALA A 591 -34.71 -3.95 -14.81
N HIS A 592 -34.41 -5.04 -15.51
CA HIS A 592 -34.76 -5.27 -16.92
C HIS A 592 -36.09 -6.00 -17.11
N ARG A 593 -36.71 -6.47 -16.03
CA ARG A 593 -37.96 -7.25 -16.05
C ARG A 593 -39.21 -6.40 -15.81
N ARG A 594 -39.08 -5.08 -15.71
CA ARG A 594 -40.14 -4.15 -15.31
C ARG A 594 -40.74 -3.39 -16.47
#